data_AF-A0A4U1J0Y4-F1
#
_entry.id   AF-A0A4U1J0Y4-F1
#
_cell.length_a   1.000
_cell.length_b   1.000
_cell.length_c   1.000
_cell.angle_alpha   90.00
_cell.angle_beta   90.00
_cell.angle_gamma   90.00
#
_symmetry.space_group_name_H-M   'P 1'
#
loop_
_entity.id
_entity.type
_entity.pdbx_description
1 polymer ?
#
loop_
_entity_poly.entity_id
_entity_poly.type
_entity_poly.pdbx_seq_one_letter_code
_entity_poly.pdbx_strand_id
1 'polypeptide(L)'
;MAHVPASQFTGKLSIDATAAKDILFDLAPGAGRMLKHAQEGIQDVLIELPSALTKYAATLGVSFEIVARIATSTTNIKLLEEQLGDARKLVEVLEESIAYHEDQREAEFSQLAETVKRTAARKDPTVEAAFEKLLKYVAQVGVKAAATRRKNEEAARAAAGKADDHTP
;
A
#
# COMPACT_ATOMS: atom_id res chain seq x y z
N MET A 1 -3.66 -21.48 -9.64
CA MET A 1 -3.69 -20.17 -8.97
C MET A 1 -4.88 -20.15 -8.04
N ALA A 2 -4.77 -19.51 -6.88
CA ALA A 2 -5.91 -19.34 -6.00
C ALA A 2 -6.86 -18.33 -6.66
N HIS A 3 -8.11 -18.72 -6.92
CA HIS A 3 -9.11 -17.79 -7.43
C HIS A 3 -9.44 -16.79 -6.32
N VAL A 4 -9.00 -15.55 -6.48
CA VAL A 4 -9.40 -14.45 -5.60
C VAL A 4 -10.71 -13.86 -6.15
N PRO A 5 -11.85 -14.03 -5.46
CA PRO A 5 -13.09 -13.39 -5.89
C PRO A 5 -12.92 -11.87 -5.81
N ALA A 6 -13.01 -11.20 -6.95
CA ALA A 6 -12.95 -9.75 -7.06
C ALA A 6 -14.37 -9.20 -7.31
N SER A 7 -14.75 -8.17 -6.56
CA SER A 7 -15.95 -7.37 -6.80
C SER A 7 -15.55 -6.03 -7.42
N GLN A 8 -16.45 -5.45 -8.22
CA GLN A 8 -16.23 -4.11 -8.74
C GLN A 8 -16.25 -3.10 -7.60
N PHE A 9 -15.32 -2.15 -7.65
CA PHE A 9 -15.30 -1.06 -6.69
C PHE A 9 -16.51 -0.15 -6.90
N THR A 10 -17.29 0.05 -5.83
CA THR A 10 -18.51 0.87 -5.83
C THR A 10 -18.34 2.18 -5.05
N GLY A 11 -17.13 2.49 -4.60
CA GLY A 11 -16.83 3.71 -3.86
C GLY A 11 -16.62 4.93 -4.77
N LYS A 12 -16.08 6.01 -4.19
CA LYS A 12 -15.83 7.27 -4.91
C LYS A 12 -14.73 7.09 -5.97
N LEU A 13 -15.05 7.39 -7.22
CA LEU A 13 -14.13 7.32 -8.37
C LEU A 13 -13.42 8.64 -8.68
N SER A 14 -13.84 9.72 -8.03
CA SER A 14 -13.30 11.06 -8.22
C SER A 14 -13.19 11.75 -6.87
N ILE A 15 -12.09 12.46 -6.68
CA ILE A 15 -11.81 13.20 -5.46
C ILE A 15 -11.58 14.65 -5.87
N ASP A 16 -12.45 15.51 -5.39
CA ASP A 16 -12.38 16.94 -5.65
C ASP A 16 -11.91 17.67 -4.38
N ALA A 17 -10.72 18.26 -4.46
CA ALA A 17 -10.12 19.04 -3.38
C ALA A 17 -10.41 20.55 -3.50
N THR A 18 -11.27 20.97 -4.43
CA THR A 18 -11.59 22.40 -4.68
C THR A 18 -12.08 23.10 -3.42
N ALA A 19 -12.84 22.42 -2.56
CA ALA A 19 -13.31 22.98 -1.28
C ALA A 19 -12.16 23.32 -0.31
N ALA A 20 -11.00 22.67 -0.45
CA ALA A 20 -9.81 22.87 0.38
C ALA A 20 -8.72 23.71 -0.33
N LYS A 21 -8.97 24.25 -1.53
CA LYS A 21 -7.95 24.91 -2.37
C LYS A 21 -7.12 25.96 -1.62
N ASP A 22 -7.74 26.72 -0.72
CA ASP A 22 -7.11 27.85 -0.03
C ASP A 22 -6.34 27.41 1.23
N ILE A 23 -6.41 26.12 1.59
CA ILE A 23 -5.76 25.51 2.77
C ILE A 23 -4.82 24.36 2.41
N LEU A 24 -4.64 24.06 1.12
CA LEU A 24 -3.71 23.07 0.61
C LEU A 24 -2.33 23.70 0.40
N PHE A 25 -1.29 23.01 0.86
CA PHE A 25 0.09 23.44 0.72
C PHE A 25 0.94 22.28 0.21
N ASP A 26 1.70 22.53 -0.85
CA ASP A 26 2.76 21.64 -1.30
C ASP A 26 4.06 22.00 -0.58
N LEU A 27 4.50 21.13 0.32
CA LEU A 27 5.69 21.36 1.13
C LEU A 27 6.90 20.70 0.46
N ALA A 28 8.04 21.39 0.49
CA ALA A 28 9.29 20.83 -0.02
C ALA A 28 9.63 19.48 0.66
N PRO A 29 10.31 18.56 -0.05
CA PRO A 29 10.67 17.25 0.51
C PRO A 29 11.38 17.38 1.87
N GLY A 30 10.83 16.71 2.89
CA GLY A 30 11.38 16.71 4.25
C GLY A 30 10.97 17.89 5.14
N ALA A 31 10.34 18.95 4.60
CA ALA A 31 9.88 20.10 5.39
C ALA A 31 8.84 19.71 6.45
N GLY A 32 8.03 18.68 6.19
CA GLY A 32 7.05 18.16 7.14
C GLY A 32 7.63 17.59 8.44
N ARG A 33 8.93 17.21 8.48
CA ARG A 33 9.54 16.56 9.65
C ARG A 33 9.62 17.45 10.90
N MET A 34 9.62 18.77 10.71
CA MET A 34 9.72 19.74 11.81
C MET A 34 8.35 20.28 12.24
N LEU A 35 7.27 19.87 11.57
CA LEU A 35 5.92 20.29 11.94
C LEU A 35 5.46 19.53 13.18
N LYS A 36 4.69 20.23 14.02
CA LYS A 36 4.09 19.61 15.20
C LYS A 36 2.82 18.88 14.77
N HIS A 37 2.60 17.71 15.35
CA HIS A 37 1.41 16.91 15.14
C HIS A 37 0.53 16.87 16.38
N ALA A 38 -0.75 16.57 16.17
CA ALA A 38 -1.67 16.27 17.25
C ALA A 38 -1.08 15.14 18.12
N GLN A 39 -1.20 15.30 19.43
CA GLN A 39 -0.76 14.31 20.41
C GLN A 39 -1.97 13.51 20.92
N GLU A 40 -1.68 12.43 21.64
CA GLU A 40 -2.71 11.73 22.40
C GLU A 40 -3.44 12.69 23.35
N GLY A 41 -4.77 12.54 23.46
CA GLY A 41 -5.62 13.43 24.27
C GLY A 41 -6.08 14.73 23.59
N ILE A 42 -5.74 14.97 22.32
CA ILE A 42 -6.14 16.21 21.62
C ILE A 42 -7.67 16.41 21.59
N GLN A 43 -8.46 15.34 21.49
CA GLN A 43 -9.92 15.45 21.43
C GLN A 43 -10.49 15.93 22.77
N ASP A 44 -9.95 15.43 23.89
CA ASP A 44 -10.36 15.88 25.22
C ASP A 44 -10.05 17.37 25.41
N VAL A 45 -8.87 17.82 24.96
CA VAL A 45 -8.50 19.24 24.94
C VAL A 45 -9.49 20.05 24.09
N LEU A 46 -9.84 19.59 22.89
CA LEU A 46 -10.78 20.30 22.01
C LEU A 46 -12.20 20.36 22.58
N ILE A 47 -12.61 19.38 23.40
CA ILE A 47 -13.90 19.38 24.12
C ILE A 47 -13.87 20.34 25.32
N GLU A 48 -12.79 20.34 26.08
CA GLU A 48 -12.63 21.20 27.26
C GLU A 48 -12.53 22.68 26.89
N LEU A 49 -11.73 22.97 25.86
CA LEU A 49 -11.23 24.31 25.54
C LEU A 49 -12.33 25.37 25.37
N PRO A 50 -13.47 25.14 24.67
CA PRO A 50 -14.52 26.14 24.53
C PRO A 50 -15.12 26.58 25.87
N SER A 51 -15.35 25.63 26.79
CA SER A 51 -15.92 25.90 28.10
C SER A 51 -14.94 26.65 29.02
N ALA A 52 -13.67 26.23 29.00
CA ALA A 52 -12.60 26.85 29.78
C ALA A 52 -12.32 28.29 29.30
N LEU A 53 -12.25 28.52 27.99
CA LEU A 53 -12.01 29.84 27.42
C LEU A 53 -13.17 30.81 27.69
N THR A 54 -14.41 30.35 27.60
CA THR A 54 -15.57 31.18 27.95
C THR A 54 -15.49 31.69 29.39
N LYS A 55 -14.95 30.86 30.31
CA LYS A 55 -14.85 31.19 31.73
C LYS A 55 -13.61 32.01 32.08
N TYR A 56 -12.47 31.75 31.44
CA TYR A 56 -11.16 32.25 31.88
C TYR A 56 -10.39 33.09 30.85
N ALA A 57 -10.88 33.29 29.62
CA ALA A 57 -10.12 33.99 28.59
C ALA A 57 -9.70 35.41 29.00
N ALA A 58 -10.58 36.16 29.67
CA ALA A 58 -10.28 37.50 30.17
C ALA A 58 -9.15 37.48 31.22
N THR A 59 -9.21 36.53 32.17
CA THR A 59 -8.20 36.36 33.22
C THR A 59 -6.84 35.95 32.63
N LEU A 60 -6.84 35.13 31.57
CA LEU A 60 -5.63 34.68 30.89
C LEU A 60 -5.07 35.69 29.89
N GLY A 61 -5.77 36.81 29.65
CA GLY A 61 -5.40 37.78 28.62
C GLY A 61 -5.40 37.19 27.20
N VAL A 62 -6.16 36.11 26.97
CA VAL A 62 -6.22 35.43 25.67
C VAL A 62 -7.17 36.19 24.76
N SER A 63 -6.65 36.66 23.63
CA SER A 63 -7.46 37.27 22.58
C SER A 63 -8.43 36.24 21.98
N PHE A 64 -9.68 36.67 21.72
CA PHE A 64 -10.67 35.88 20.99
C PHE A 64 -10.16 35.42 19.61
N GLU A 65 -9.22 36.17 19.02
CA GLU A 65 -8.59 35.81 17.75
C GLU A 65 -7.82 34.48 17.82
N ILE A 66 -7.15 34.18 18.94
CA ILE A 66 -6.43 32.90 19.12
C ILE A 66 -7.44 31.75 19.09
N VAL A 67 -8.58 31.93 19.75
CA VAL A 67 -9.66 30.94 19.82
C VAL A 67 -10.23 30.68 18.43
N ALA A 68 -10.51 31.74 17.68
CA ALA A 68 -11.02 31.65 16.31
C ALA A 68 -10.02 30.93 15.38
N ARG A 69 -8.71 31.21 15.51
CA ARG A 69 -7.67 30.53 14.72
C ARG A 69 -7.58 29.03 15.04
N ILE A 70 -7.67 28.64 16.32
CA ILE A 70 -7.69 27.22 16.72
C ILE A 70 -8.90 26.51 16.12
N ALA A 71 -10.09 27.09 16.24
CA ALA A 71 -11.32 26.53 15.68
C ALA A 71 -11.23 26.38 14.15
N THR A 72 -10.67 27.38 13.47
CA THR A 72 -10.45 27.36 12.01
C THR A 72 -9.47 26.26 11.63
N SER A 73 -8.30 26.17 12.29
CA SER A 73 -7.33 25.11 12.00
C SER A 73 -7.89 23.71 12.24
N THR A 74 -8.66 23.52 13.31
CA THR A 74 -9.29 22.23 13.61
C THR A 74 -10.31 21.84 12.54
N THR A 75 -11.09 22.80 12.03
CA THR A 75 -12.04 22.56 10.94
C THR A 75 -11.32 22.21 9.64
N ASN A 76 -10.26 22.96 9.31
CA ASN A 76 -9.43 22.71 8.14
C ASN A 76 -8.79 21.32 8.18
N ILE A 77 -8.23 20.91 9.32
CA ILE A 77 -7.64 19.57 9.49
C ILE A 77 -8.68 18.48 9.24
N LYS A 78 -9.88 18.59 9.82
CA LYS A 78 -10.95 17.59 9.60
C LYS A 78 -11.34 17.46 8.13
N LEU A 79 -11.48 18.59 7.42
CA LEU A 79 -11.76 18.59 5.99
C LEU A 79 -10.66 17.86 5.19
N LEU A 80 -9.40 18.14 5.51
CA LEU A 80 -8.26 17.49 4.86
C LEU A 80 -8.17 16.00 5.19
N GLU A 81 -8.45 15.60 6.43
CA GLU A 81 -8.44 14.19 6.85
C GLU A 81 -9.52 13.36 6.13
N GLU A 82 -10.73 13.91 5.96
CA GLU A 82 -11.81 13.26 5.22
C GLU A 82 -11.42 13.05 3.74
N GLN A 83 -10.93 14.10 3.08
CA GLN A 83 -10.47 14.03 1.69
C GLN A 83 -9.28 13.08 1.51
N LEU A 84 -8.35 13.07 2.46
CA LEU A 84 -7.20 12.16 2.45
C LEU A 84 -7.63 10.71 2.65
N GLY A 85 -8.65 10.45 3.46
CA GLY A 85 -9.24 9.12 3.64
C GLY A 85 -9.76 8.55 2.32
N ASP A 86 -10.56 9.34 1.61
CA ASP A 86 -11.07 8.97 0.28
C ASP A 86 -9.93 8.73 -0.72
N ALA A 87 -8.91 9.60 -0.72
CA ALA A 87 -7.73 9.48 -1.58
C ALA A 87 -6.94 8.21 -1.34
N ARG A 88 -6.67 7.89 -0.08
CA ARG A 88 -5.98 6.66 0.29
C ARG A 88 -6.75 5.43 -0.15
N LYS A 89 -8.07 5.41 0.03
CA LYS A 89 -8.86 4.25 -0.41
C LYS A 89 -8.85 4.09 -1.92
N LEU A 90 -8.90 5.18 -2.68
CA LEU A 90 -8.80 5.11 -4.14
C LEU A 90 -7.41 4.61 -4.60
N VAL A 91 -6.34 5.07 -3.94
CA VAL A 91 -4.98 4.58 -4.20
C VAL A 91 -4.87 3.08 -3.90
N GLU A 92 -5.36 2.63 -2.75
CA GLU A 92 -5.38 1.21 -2.36
C GLU A 92 -6.09 0.35 -3.43
N VAL A 93 -7.27 0.77 -3.89
CA VAL A 93 -8.04 0.05 -4.92
C VAL A 93 -7.30 0.02 -6.25
N LEU A 94 -6.59 1.09 -6.63
CA LEU A 94 -5.77 1.10 -7.84
C LEU A 94 -4.59 0.13 -7.72
N GLU A 95 -3.91 0.09 -6.58
CA GLU A 95 -2.82 -0.86 -6.32
C GLU A 95 -3.31 -2.32 -6.36
N GLU A 96 -4.45 -2.61 -5.73
CA GLU A 96 -5.11 -3.92 -5.77
C GLU A 96 -5.50 -4.31 -7.20
N SER A 97 -6.05 -3.36 -7.97
CA SER A 97 -6.46 -3.60 -9.36
C SER A 97 -5.26 -3.84 -10.27
N ILE A 98 -4.15 -3.13 -10.05
CA ILE A 98 -2.88 -3.40 -10.75
C ILE A 98 -2.44 -4.82 -10.45
N ALA A 99 -2.31 -5.19 -9.16
CA ALA A 99 -1.88 -6.53 -8.77
C ALA A 99 -2.78 -7.64 -9.36
N TYR A 100 -4.09 -7.41 -9.38
CA TYR A 100 -5.06 -8.32 -9.99
C TYR A 100 -4.81 -8.52 -11.50
N HIS A 101 -4.66 -7.42 -12.25
CA HIS A 101 -4.39 -7.51 -13.69
C HIS A 101 -2.99 -8.05 -14.00
N GLU A 102 -2.02 -7.81 -13.13
CA GLU A 102 -0.69 -8.44 -13.24
C GLU A 102 -0.77 -9.95 -13.07
N ASP A 103 -1.49 -10.46 -12.06
CA ASP A 103 -1.69 -11.91 -11.89
C ASP A 103 -2.35 -12.55 -13.11
N GLN A 104 -3.40 -11.91 -13.66
CA GLN A 104 -4.05 -12.37 -14.90
C GLN A 104 -3.07 -12.42 -16.07
N ARG A 105 -2.28 -11.35 -16.28
CA ARG A 105 -1.27 -11.29 -17.34
C ARG A 105 -0.22 -12.39 -17.18
N GLU A 106 0.25 -12.65 -15.96
CA GLU A 106 1.23 -13.70 -15.68
C GLU A 106 0.66 -15.11 -15.94
N ALA A 107 -0.63 -15.32 -15.64
CA ALA A 107 -1.33 -16.56 -15.97
C ALA A 107 -1.37 -16.79 -17.49
N GLU A 108 -1.72 -15.76 -18.26
CA GLU A 108 -1.76 -15.81 -19.72
C GLU A 108 -0.37 -16.07 -20.33
N PHE A 109 0.67 -15.40 -19.83
CA PHE A 109 2.05 -15.64 -20.24
C PHE A 109 2.49 -17.08 -20.01
N SER A 110 2.11 -17.65 -18.86
CA SER A 110 2.41 -19.05 -18.53
C SER A 110 1.71 -20.01 -19.50
N GLN A 111 0.43 -19.78 -19.78
CA GLN A 111 -0.35 -20.59 -20.71
C GLN A 111 0.18 -20.49 -22.16
N LEU A 112 0.58 -19.29 -22.59
CA LEU A 112 1.19 -19.07 -23.90
C LEU A 112 2.53 -19.78 -24.01
N ALA A 113 3.38 -19.67 -22.98
CA ALA A 113 4.68 -20.35 -22.94
C ALA A 113 4.55 -21.87 -23.04
N GLU A 114 3.55 -22.48 -22.37
CA GLU A 114 3.27 -23.91 -22.51
C GLU A 114 2.83 -24.27 -23.93
N THR A 115 1.98 -23.44 -24.54
CA THR A 115 1.52 -23.64 -25.92
C THR A 115 2.67 -23.55 -26.93
N VAL A 116 3.59 -22.61 -26.74
CA VAL A 116 4.82 -22.48 -27.54
C VAL A 116 5.66 -23.76 -27.45
N LYS A 117 5.98 -24.22 -26.23
CA LYS A 117 6.76 -25.46 -26.02
C LYS A 117 6.11 -26.67 -26.67
N ARG A 118 4.80 -26.83 -26.49
CA ARG A 118 4.03 -27.94 -27.09
C ARG A 118 4.06 -27.89 -28.62
N THR A 119 3.99 -26.69 -29.19
CA THR A 119 4.04 -26.49 -30.65
C THR A 119 5.43 -26.77 -31.20
N ALA A 120 6.47 -26.30 -30.53
CA ALA A 120 7.85 -26.56 -30.92
C ALA A 120 8.19 -28.06 -30.90
N ALA A 121 7.74 -28.76 -29.86
CA ALA A 121 7.97 -30.20 -29.73
C ALA A 121 7.21 -31.06 -30.76
N ARG A 122 6.06 -30.61 -31.26
CA ARG A 122 5.16 -31.45 -32.08
C ARG A 122 5.02 -31.02 -33.54
N LYS A 123 5.30 -29.75 -33.87
CA LYS A 123 5.00 -29.18 -35.18
C LYS A 123 6.19 -28.47 -35.80
N ASP A 124 6.75 -27.47 -35.12
CA ASP A 124 7.80 -26.62 -35.69
C ASP A 124 8.79 -26.14 -34.61
N PRO A 125 10.00 -26.73 -34.54
CA PRO A 125 11.01 -26.36 -33.55
C PRO A 125 11.47 -24.90 -33.62
N THR A 126 11.30 -24.20 -34.75
CA THR A 126 11.74 -22.81 -34.91
C THR A 126 10.92 -21.82 -34.08
N VAL A 127 9.71 -22.22 -33.68
CA VAL A 127 8.79 -21.39 -32.86
C VAL A 127 9.41 -21.04 -31.51
N GLU A 128 10.23 -21.90 -30.91
CA GLU A 128 10.90 -21.58 -29.64
C GLU A 128 11.83 -20.37 -29.76
N ALA A 129 12.58 -20.26 -30.85
CA ALA A 129 13.49 -19.14 -31.07
C ALA A 129 12.74 -17.80 -31.18
N ALA A 130 11.54 -17.80 -31.77
CA ALA A 130 10.71 -16.60 -31.89
C ALA A 130 10.17 -16.10 -30.52
N PHE A 131 10.03 -16.99 -29.53
CA PHE A 131 9.47 -16.69 -28.21
C PHE A 131 10.49 -16.79 -27.06
N GLU A 132 11.79 -16.74 -27.37
CA GLU A 132 12.88 -16.94 -26.40
C GLU A 132 12.73 -16.04 -25.15
N LYS A 133 12.37 -14.76 -25.32
CA LYS A 133 12.20 -13.82 -24.21
C LYS A 133 11.07 -14.21 -23.26
N LEU A 134 9.92 -14.63 -23.79
CA LEU A 134 8.79 -15.10 -23.00
C LEU A 134 9.17 -16.37 -22.22
N LEU A 135 9.81 -17.32 -22.89
CA LEU A 135 10.25 -18.57 -22.26
C LEU A 135 11.27 -18.32 -21.15
N LYS A 136 12.23 -17.42 -21.37
CA LYS A 136 13.20 -16.98 -20.35
C LYS A 136 12.52 -16.29 -19.17
N TYR A 137 11.55 -15.40 -19.44
CA TYR A 137 10.81 -14.67 -18.42
C TYR A 137 10.02 -15.61 -17.49
N VAL A 138 9.17 -16.47 -18.07
CA VAL A 138 8.35 -17.43 -17.30
C VAL A 138 9.23 -18.45 -16.54
N ALA A 139 10.40 -18.81 -17.08
CA ALA A 139 11.33 -19.71 -16.40
C ALA A 139 11.92 -19.14 -15.10
N GLN A 140 11.94 -17.81 -14.91
CA GLN A 140 12.51 -17.18 -13.71
C GLN A 140 11.83 -17.66 -12.42
N VAL A 141 10.51 -17.83 -12.45
CA VAL A 141 9.73 -18.30 -11.30
C VAL A 141 10.13 -19.74 -10.93
N GLY A 142 10.26 -20.62 -11.93
CA GLY A 142 10.69 -22.00 -11.74
C GLY A 142 12.10 -22.11 -11.16
N VAL A 143 13.04 -21.28 -11.64
CA VAL A 143 14.42 -21.24 -11.14
C VAL A 143 14.46 -20.81 -9.66
N LYS A 144 13.72 -19.77 -9.29
CA LYS A 144 13.62 -19.30 -7.90
C LYS A 144 12.99 -20.37 -7.00
N ALA A 145 11.89 -21.00 -7.43
CA ALA A 145 11.24 -22.06 -6.66
C ALA A 145 12.16 -23.27 -6.44
N ALA A 146 12.92 -23.68 -7.44
CA ALA A 146 13.91 -24.76 -7.33
C ALA A 146 15.04 -24.39 -6.36
N ALA A 147 15.55 -23.16 -6.40
CA ALA A 147 16.56 -22.68 -5.47
C ALA A 147 16.05 -22.68 -4.01
N THR A 148 14.81 -22.25 -3.79
CA THR A 148 14.19 -22.28 -2.45
C THR A 148 14.00 -23.71 -1.94
N ARG A 149 13.56 -24.65 -2.80
CA ARG A 149 13.43 -26.07 -2.43
C ARG A 149 14.78 -26.66 -1.99
N ARG A 150 15.84 -26.42 -2.76
CA ARG A 150 17.20 -26.87 -2.41
C ARG A 150 17.66 -26.31 -1.06
N LYS A 151 17.47 -25.01 -0.82
CA LYS A 151 17.82 -24.39 0.48
C LYS A 151 17.04 -25.00 1.64
N ASN A 152 15.76 -25.29 1.46
CA ASN A 152 14.94 -25.92 2.50
C ASN A 152 15.36 -27.37 2.77
N GLU A 153 15.70 -28.13 1.72
CA GLU A 153 16.22 -29.49 1.86
C GLU A 153 17.58 -29.52 2.56
N GLU A 154 18.48 -28.59 2.25
CA GLU A 154 19.78 -28.44 2.92
C GLU A 154 19.61 -28.05 4.39
N ALA A 155 18.73 -27.09 4.70
CA ALA A 155 18.43 -26.68 6.07
C ALA A 155 17.80 -27.82 6.89
N ALA A 156 16.89 -28.60 6.29
CA ALA A 156 16.29 -29.76 6.93
C ALA A 156 17.33 -30.87 7.21
N ARG A 157 18.25 -31.13 6.27
CA ARG A 157 19.35 -32.08 6.47
C ARG A 157 20.33 -31.62 7.55
N ALA A 158 20.65 -30.32 7.60
CA ALA A 158 21.51 -29.76 8.63
C ALA A 158 20.86 -29.76 10.04
N ALA A 159 19.54 -29.59 10.11
CA ALA A 159 18.80 -29.70 11.37
C ALA A 159 18.71 -31.16 11.86
N ALA A 160 18.50 -32.13 10.95
CA ALA A 160 18.49 -33.55 11.29
C ALA A 160 19.87 -34.04 11.78
N GLY A 161 20.96 -33.62 11.13
CA GLY A 161 22.32 -33.99 11.55
C GLY A 161 22.78 -33.40 12.90
N LYS A 162 22.11 -32.37 13.41
CA LYS A 162 22.37 -31.81 14.76
C LYS A 162 21.56 -32.46 15.87
N ALA A 163 20.50 -33.21 15.54
CA ALA A 163 19.69 -33.91 16.53
C ALA A 163 20.33 -35.25 16.96
N ASP A 164 21.19 -35.85 16.13
CA ASP A 164 21.87 -37.12 16.41
C ASP A 164 23.16 -36.97 17.25
N ASP A 165 23.68 -35.75 17.44
CA ASP A 165 24.95 -35.47 18.16
C ASP A 165 24.72 -35.09 19.64
N HIS A 166 23.49 -35.26 20.15
CA HIS A 166 23.14 -35.03 21.55
C HIS A 166 22.42 -36.25 22.14
N THR A 167 23.17 -37.34 22.33
CA THR A 167 22.78 -38.40 23.27
C THR A 167 23.79 -38.41 24.42
N PRO A 168 23.35 -38.29 25.69
CA PRO A 168 24.22 -38.17 26.87
C PRO A 168 25.03 -39.44 27.21
#